data_AF-R7HHN2-F1
#
_entry.id   AF-R7HHN2-F1
#
_cell.length_a   1.000
_cell.length_b   1.000
_cell.length_c   1.000
_cell.angle_alpha   90.00
_cell.angle_beta   90.00
_cell.angle_gamma   90.00
#
_symmetry.space_group_name_H-M   'P 1'
#
loop_
_entity.id
_entity.type
_entity.pdbx_description
1 polymer ?
#
loop_
_entity_poly.entity_id
_entity_poly.type
_entity_poly.pdbx_seq_one_letter_code
_entity_poly.pdbx_strand_id
1 'polypeptide(L)'
;MKLKNILFSLIMLVSMLFIGTANAETTAPSSFNVRGSDLHVIDGTKYLSGVVGLNVQYKKNTDGKIIYCIERTKNMISTRGTETYTLDKEMDKKIAYIMQNGYPNKRFSNDEDKDYYATALSIWYVLETDPTLFRHFDLNNGTYRGTSNDVVKIMAQLINGANSYSYTNPSIKINNSNSKLTLSSDRNYYVSSSMSVKITGNIANYSVSLSNAPKGTIITDVNGNVKNSFASGDKFIVKVPTSSISGLSADFKVNVSATGSIYKAYSYKASHSEVQNTAALYPENINVSDSTTLNINITTRVEITKVDVTNGEELEGAHLVVKDSTGKVVDEWTSTKEAHVIENLVPGKYTLTETIAPEGYILSEETITFTVKNDGSVTKVKMENTPKDKPIVVISKVDSTTGEELAGAHLELRDEKGNLIEAWVSTNESHVIEGLAPGKYTLTEVIAPDGYELSKETVTFVVKEDGTVDGKVIMYNTPETIEVPSTGTFKTITTSLIGLLIIGLGSVIVYRNYKKNEEN
;
A
#
# COMPACT_ATOMS: atom_id res chain seq x y z
N MET A 1 -24.43 -3.55 -24.76
CA MET A 1 -23.11 -3.83 -24.12
C MET A 1 -23.12 -3.31 -22.68
N LYS A 2 -24.03 -3.89 -21.87
CA LYS A 2 -24.24 -3.65 -20.45
C LYS A 2 -24.25 -5.05 -19.83
N LEU A 3 -23.13 -5.51 -19.26
CA LEU A 3 -23.10 -6.63 -18.27
C LEU A 3 -21.69 -7.04 -17.77
N LYS A 4 -20.61 -6.28 -18.02
CA LYS A 4 -19.26 -6.66 -17.53
C LYS A 4 -18.66 -5.78 -16.43
N ASN A 5 -19.29 -4.66 -16.07
CA ASN A 5 -18.75 -3.71 -15.08
C ASN A 5 -19.47 -3.71 -13.72
N ILE A 6 -20.34 -4.69 -13.44
CA ILE A 6 -20.99 -4.83 -12.11
C ILE A 6 -20.39 -6.01 -11.31
N LEU A 7 -19.55 -6.86 -11.93
CA LEU A 7 -19.03 -8.07 -11.27
C LEU A 7 -17.73 -7.85 -10.46
N PHE A 8 -17.07 -6.70 -10.60
CA PHE A 8 -15.87 -6.37 -9.81
C PHE A 8 -16.13 -5.46 -8.61
N SER A 9 -17.35 -4.92 -8.47
CA SER A 9 -17.76 -4.14 -7.29
C SER A 9 -18.55 -4.97 -6.27
N LEU A 10 -18.77 -6.26 -6.52
CA LEU A 10 -19.49 -7.17 -5.63
C LEU A 10 -18.57 -8.14 -4.86
N ILE A 11 -17.27 -8.19 -5.17
CA ILE A 11 -16.27 -9.00 -4.45
C ILE A 11 -15.61 -8.21 -3.30
N MET A 12 -15.77 -6.88 -3.24
CA MET A 12 -15.34 -6.07 -2.09
C MET A 12 -16.42 -5.84 -1.02
N LEU A 13 -17.63 -6.39 -1.19
CA LEU A 13 -18.77 -6.21 -0.29
C LEU A 13 -19.20 -7.49 0.45
N VAL A 14 -18.32 -8.50 0.55
CA VAL A 14 -18.59 -9.74 1.32
C VAL A 14 -17.61 -9.98 2.48
N SER A 15 -16.58 -9.16 2.68
CA SER A 15 -15.71 -9.28 3.87
C SER A 15 -16.00 -8.27 4.99
N MET A 16 -17.08 -7.49 4.90
CA MET A 16 -17.54 -6.56 5.95
C MET A 16 -18.81 -7.04 6.68
N LEU A 17 -19.05 -8.35 6.70
CA LEU A 17 -19.96 -8.99 7.66
C LEU A 17 -19.14 -9.62 8.78
N PHE A 18 -18.71 -8.78 9.73
CA PHE A 18 -18.53 -9.18 11.12
C PHE A 18 -19.14 -8.12 12.03
N ILE A 19 -20.42 -7.82 11.82
CA ILE A 19 -21.32 -7.66 12.97
C ILE A 19 -21.90 -9.06 13.20
N GLY A 20 -21.08 -9.93 13.79
CA GLY A 20 -21.53 -11.17 14.37
C GLY A 20 -21.24 -11.02 15.85
N THR A 21 -22.28 -11.13 16.68
CA THR A 21 -22.09 -11.58 18.06
C THR A 21 -21.08 -12.73 18.01
N ALA A 22 -19.88 -12.52 18.56
CA ALA A 22 -18.83 -13.51 18.59
C ALA A 22 -19.26 -14.62 19.55
N ASN A 23 -20.18 -15.47 19.10
CA ASN A 23 -20.41 -16.75 19.70
C ASN A 23 -19.22 -17.59 19.29
N ALA A 24 -18.36 -17.93 20.24
CA ALA A 24 -17.28 -18.85 20.00
C ALA A 24 -17.89 -20.16 19.49
N GLU A 25 -17.58 -20.55 18.26
CA GLU A 25 -17.97 -21.86 17.73
C GLU A 25 -17.16 -22.90 18.49
N THR A 26 -17.84 -23.69 19.32
CA THR A 26 -17.21 -24.79 20.05
C THR A 26 -16.84 -25.88 19.05
N THR A 27 -15.62 -26.43 19.14
CA THR A 27 -15.23 -27.57 18.29
C THR A 27 -15.62 -28.93 18.90
N ALA A 28 -16.32 -28.92 20.03
CA ALA A 28 -16.77 -30.12 20.72
C ALA A 28 -17.96 -30.74 19.95
N PRO A 29 -17.85 -31.99 19.45
CA PRO A 29 -18.96 -32.63 18.75
C PRO A 29 -20.12 -32.89 19.71
N SER A 30 -21.35 -32.85 19.19
CA SER A 30 -22.57 -33.13 19.96
C SER A 30 -22.64 -34.59 20.43
N SER A 31 -22.02 -35.50 19.69
CA SER A 31 -21.82 -36.90 20.10
C SER A 31 -20.64 -37.52 19.35
N PHE A 32 -20.10 -38.60 19.89
CA PHE A 32 -19.14 -39.46 19.20
C PHE A 32 -19.31 -40.92 19.62
N ASN A 33 -18.74 -41.82 18.83
CA ASN A 33 -18.72 -43.25 19.16
C ASN A 33 -17.34 -43.67 19.66
N VAL A 34 -17.30 -44.72 20.47
CA VAL A 34 -16.07 -45.39 20.94
C VAL A 34 -16.21 -46.88 20.66
N ARG A 35 -15.28 -47.45 19.90
CA ARG A 35 -15.26 -48.88 19.61
C ARG A 35 -14.48 -49.62 20.68
N GLY A 36 -15.03 -50.73 21.17
CA GLY A 36 -14.42 -51.62 22.15
C GLY A 36 -13.07 -52.20 21.72
N SER A 37 -12.87 -52.36 20.41
CA SER A 37 -11.60 -52.81 19.81
C SER A 37 -10.43 -51.85 20.03
N ASP A 38 -10.72 -50.57 20.25
CA ASP A 38 -9.71 -49.51 20.32
C ASP A 38 -9.29 -49.22 21.77
N LEU A 39 -9.70 -50.11 22.69
CA LEU A 39 -9.56 -49.97 24.12
C LEU A 39 -8.47 -50.89 24.64
N HIS A 40 -7.62 -50.37 25.51
CA HIS A 40 -6.76 -51.20 26.35
C HIS A 40 -6.91 -50.81 27.82
N VAL A 41 -6.98 -51.83 28.68
CA VAL A 41 -7.09 -51.64 30.13
C VAL A 41 -5.68 -51.51 30.69
N ILE A 42 -5.46 -50.46 31.46
CA ILE A 42 -4.21 -50.23 32.18
C ILE A 42 -4.42 -50.70 33.62
N ASP A 43 -3.71 -51.76 33.98
CA ASP A 43 -3.73 -52.33 35.33
C ASP A 43 -2.97 -51.43 36.30
N GLY A 44 -3.69 -50.89 37.29
CA GLY A 44 -3.14 -50.00 38.29
C GLY A 44 -2.07 -50.64 39.17
N THR A 45 -2.10 -51.97 39.33
CA THR A 45 -1.12 -52.71 40.14
C THR A 45 0.29 -52.66 39.57
N LYS A 46 0.42 -52.37 38.26
CA LYS A 46 1.71 -52.13 37.60
C LYS A 46 2.42 -50.89 38.15
N TYR A 47 1.66 -49.89 38.63
CA TYR A 47 2.22 -48.60 39.05
C TYR A 47 2.03 -48.31 40.54
N LEU A 48 1.05 -48.93 41.20
CA LEU A 48 0.72 -48.69 42.60
C LEU A 48 0.66 -50.04 43.36
N SER A 49 1.70 -50.34 44.13
CA SER A 49 1.80 -51.60 44.86
C SER A 49 0.70 -51.76 45.91
N GLY A 50 -0.06 -52.86 45.87
CA GLY A 50 -1.17 -53.13 46.79
C GLY A 50 -2.39 -52.24 46.56
N VAL A 51 -2.55 -51.68 45.37
CA VAL A 51 -3.78 -51.00 44.95
C VAL A 51 -4.85 -52.03 44.56
N VAL A 52 -6.12 -51.73 44.83
CA VAL A 52 -7.25 -52.56 44.42
C VAL A 52 -8.28 -51.66 43.73
N GLY A 53 -8.75 -52.07 42.54
CA GLY A 53 -9.86 -51.41 41.85
C GLY A 53 -9.56 -49.98 41.36
N LEU A 54 -8.32 -49.71 40.94
CA LEU A 54 -7.91 -48.45 40.30
C LEU A 54 -7.36 -48.70 38.89
N ASN A 55 -8.03 -49.56 38.12
CA ASN A 55 -7.70 -49.73 36.71
C ASN A 55 -8.35 -48.60 35.91
N VAL A 56 -7.70 -48.16 34.84
CA VAL A 56 -8.28 -47.20 33.88
C VAL A 56 -8.35 -47.85 32.50
N GLN A 57 -9.21 -47.32 31.63
CA GLN A 57 -9.32 -47.76 30.25
C GLN A 57 -8.84 -46.63 29.36
N TYR A 58 -7.78 -46.87 28.59
CA TYR A 58 -7.36 -45.97 27.54
C TYR A 58 -8.38 -46.03 26.41
N LYS A 59 -8.81 -44.86 25.91
CA LYS A 59 -9.86 -44.75 24.90
C LYS A 59 -9.52 -43.67 23.88
N LYS A 60 -9.88 -43.93 22.62
CA LYS A 60 -9.98 -42.91 21.58
C LYS A 60 -11.42 -42.88 21.06
N ASN A 61 -11.92 -41.69 20.76
CA ASN A 61 -13.17 -41.57 20.01
C ASN A 61 -12.93 -41.87 18.51
N THR A 62 -13.99 -41.91 17.72
CA THR A 62 -13.92 -42.13 16.26
C THR A 62 -13.06 -41.13 15.49
N ASP A 63 -12.80 -39.95 16.06
CA ASP A 63 -11.94 -38.92 15.47
C ASP A 63 -10.46 -39.08 15.90
N GLY A 64 -10.13 -40.15 16.62
CA GLY A 64 -8.79 -40.46 17.11
C GLY A 64 -8.35 -39.65 18.33
N LYS A 65 -9.24 -38.82 18.91
CA LYS A 65 -8.95 -38.02 20.10
C LYS A 65 -9.03 -38.89 21.36
N ILE A 66 -8.04 -38.74 22.22
CA ILE A 66 -7.99 -39.40 23.52
C ILE A 66 -9.05 -38.82 24.44
N ILE A 67 -9.81 -39.71 25.08
CA ILE A 67 -10.83 -39.36 26.07
C ILE A 67 -10.52 -40.03 27.41
N TYR A 68 -11.02 -39.44 28.48
CA TYR A 68 -10.80 -39.91 29.85
C TYR A 68 -12.11 -40.35 30.47
N CYS A 69 -12.09 -41.45 31.21
CA CYS A 69 -13.20 -41.80 32.08
C CYS A 69 -13.31 -40.78 33.22
N ILE A 70 -14.54 -40.40 33.59
CA ILE A 70 -14.80 -39.47 34.69
C ILE A 70 -15.67 -40.05 35.82
N GLU A 71 -16.01 -41.33 35.76
CA GLU A 71 -16.84 -42.01 36.76
C GLU A 71 -16.20 -43.33 37.18
N ARG A 72 -15.38 -43.32 38.23
CA ARG A 72 -14.64 -44.52 38.65
C ARG A 72 -15.54 -45.73 38.97
N THR A 73 -16.70 -45.50 39.57
CA THR A 73 -17.57 -46.56 40.13
C THR A 73 -18.39 -47.33 39.10
N LYS A 74 -18.46 -46.83 37.85
CA LYS A 74 -19.20 -47.47 36.76
C LYS A 74 -18.34 -48.41 35.93
N ASN A 75 -18.99 -49.21 35.09
CA ASN A 75 -18.34 -50.23 34.28
C ASN A 75 -17.56 -49.61 33.11
N MET A 76 -16.38 -50.17 32.85
CA MET A 76 -15.64 -49.91 31.61
C MET A 76 -16.44 -50.41 30.39
N ILE A 77 -16.20 -49.82 29.22
CA ILE A 77 -16.87 -50.26 27.98
C ILE A 77 -16.38 -51.67 27.65
N SER A 78 -17.30 -52.52 27.18
CA SER A 78 -16.97 -53.86 26.66
C SER A 78 -16.05 -53.78 25.43
N THR A 79 -15.04 -54.65 25.38
CA THR A 79 -14.12 -54.74 24.23
C THR A 79 -14.77 -55.27 22.95
N ARG A 80 -16.03 -55.71 23.01
CA ARG A 80 -16.76 -56.33 21.88
C ARG A 80 -17.87 -55.45 21.30
N GLY A 81 -18.12 -54.26 21.84
CA GLY A 81 -19.24 -53.38 21.46
C GLY A 81 -18.80 -52.00 20.97
N THR A 82 -19.77 -51.15 20.62
CA THR A 82 -19.58 -49.71 20.41
C THR A 82 -20.45 -48.96 21.40
N GLU A 83 -19.89 -47.96 22.07
CA GLU A 83 -20.61 -47.09 22.99
C GLU A 83 -20.76 -45.70 22.37
N THR A 84 -21.95 -45.13 22.42
CA THR A 84 -22.22 -43.77 21.98
C THR A 84 -22.15 -42.82 23.17
N TYR A 85 -21.49 -41.69 22.97
CA TYR A 85 -21.28 -40.66 23.98
C TYR A 85 -21.88 -39.34 23.50
N THR A 86 -22.79 -38.76 24.28
CA THR A 86 -23.47 -37.49 23.94
C THR A 86 -22.98 -36.38 24.85
N LEU A 87 -22.71 -35.20 24.28
CA LEU A 87 -22.24 -34.02 25.00
C LEU A 87 -23.19 -33.69 26.17
N ASP A 88 -22.62 -33.51 27.36
CA ASP A 88 -23.38 -33.22 28.58
C ASP A 88 -23.18 -31.77 29.04
N LYS A 89 -21.95 -31.40 29.44
CA LYS A 89 -21.65 -30.04 29.91
C LYS A 89 -20.16 -29.71 29.83
N GLU A 90 -19.84 -28.42 29.90
CA GLU A 90 -18.49 -27.94 30.19
C GLU A 90 -18.08 -28.34 31.61
N MET A 91 -16.84 -28.79 31.77
CA MET A 91 -16.25 -29.18 33.05
C MET A 91 -15.42 -28.04 33.66
N ASP A 92 -15.05 -28.20 34.93
CA ASP A 92 -14.19 -27.24 35.62
C ASP A 92 -12.84 -27.05 34.89
N LYS A 93 -12.37 -25.80 34.85
CA LYS A 93 -11.09 -25.41 34.24
C LYS A 93 -9.89 -26.20 34.76
N LYS A 94 -9.94 -26.74 35.98
CA LYS A 94 -8.92 -27.65 36.52
C LYS A 94 -8.79 -28.92 35.69
N ILE A 95 -9.90 -29.47 35.22
CA ILE A 95 -9.91 -30.65 34.35
C ILE A 95 -9.32 -30.30 32.98
N ALA A 96 -9.68 -29.13 32.43
CA ALA A 96 -9.10 -28.63 31.20
C ALA A 96 -7.57 -28.48 31.32
N TYR A 97 -7.08 -27.92 32.43
CA TYR A 97 -5.65 -27.82 32.72
C TYR A 97 -4.97 -29.19 32.76
N ILE A 98 -5.53 -30.14 33.49
CA ILE A 98 -4.97 -31.49 33.64
C ILE A 98 -4.89 -32.18 32.28
N MET A 99 -5.93 -32.10 31.45
CA MET A 99 -5.91 -32.70 30.11
C MET A 99 -4.94 -31.99 29.16
N GLN A 100 -4.80 -30.66 29.28
CA GLN A 100 -3.89 -29.88 28.43
C GLN A 100 -2.42 -30.10 28.81
N ASN A 101 -2.13 -30.30 30.09
CA ASN A 101 -0.76 -30.45 30.60
C ASN A 101 -0.41 -31.90 30.96
N GLY A 102 -1.36 -32.82 30.81
CA GLY A 102 -1.21 -34.26 30.96
C GLY A 102 -0.98 -34.95 29.62
N TYR A 103 -1.01 -36.28 29.62
CA TYR A 103 -0.97 -37.05 28.38
C TYR A 103 -2.23 -36.77 27.53
N PRO A 104 -2.18 -36.85 26.18
CA PRO A 104 -1.01 -37.03 25.34
C PRO A 104 -0.22 -35.74 25.09
N ASN A 105 -0.72 -34.58 25.53
CA ASN A 105 -0.13 -33.28 25.23
C ASN A 105 1.24 -33.07 25.88
N LYS A 106 1.50 -33.76 27.01
CA LYS A 106 2.79 -33.79 27.70
C LYS A 106 3.15 -35.22 28.09
N ARG A 107 4.42 -35.57 27.87
CA ARG A 107 5.05 -36.81 28.33
C ARG A 107 5.83 -36.55 29.61
N PHE A 108 5.72 -37.46 30.56
CA PHE A 108 6.42 -37.44 31.83
C PHE A 108 7.42 -38.60 31.94
N SER A 109 7.20 -39.65 31.14
CA SER A 109 8.07 -40.82 31.09
C SER A 109 8.05 -41.47 29.70
N ASN A 110 8.95 -42.44 29.52
CA ASN A 110 8.95 -43.28 28.31
C ASN A 110 7.80 -44.30 28.29
N ASP A 111 6.98 -44.38 29.35
CA ASP A 111 5.84 -45.29 29.47
C ASP A 111 4.52 -44.50 29.29
N GLU A 112 3.88 -44.68 28.12
CA GLU A 112 2.63 -44.00 27.76
C GLU A 112 1.47 -44.36 28.68
N ASP A 113 1.40 -45.62 29.08
CA ASP A 113 0.35 -46.09 29.97
C ASP A 113 0.51 -45.45 31.35
N LYS A 114 1.75 -45.27 31.82
CA LYS A 114 2.01 -44.56 33.09
C LYS A 114 1.56 -43.10 33.01
N ASP A 115 1.90 -42.42 31.93
CA ASP A 115 1.56 -41.00 31.74
C ASP A 115 0.04 -40.79 31.59
N TYR A 116 -0.63 -41.66 30.81
CA TYR A 116 -2.09 -41.68 30.72
C TYR A 116 -2.74 -42.00 32.06
N TYR A 117 -2.23 -43.02 32.76
CA TYR A 117 -2.73 -43.46 34.07
C TYR A 117 -2.66 -42.33 35.11
N ALA A 118 -1.52 -41.66 35.22
CA ALA A 118 -1.37 -40.53 36.12
C ALA A 118 -2.33 -39.38 35.77
N THR A 119 -2.51 -39.08 34.48
CA THR A 119 -3.45 -38.04 34.02
C THR A 119 -4.90 -38.41 34.37
N ALA A 120 -5.30 -39.66 34.14
CA ALA A 120 -6.63 -40.17 34.45
C ALA A 120 -6.91 -40.15 35.96
N LEU A 121 -5.93 -40.56 36.78
CA LEU A 121 -6.04 -40.47 38.24
C LEU A 121 -6.11 -39.02 38.74
N SER A 122 -5.40 -38.08 38.12
CA SER A 122 -5.52 -36.65 38.45
C SER A 122 -6.92 -36.10 38.15
N ILE A 123 -7.53 -36.51 37.04
CA ILE A 123 -8.92 -36.14 36.71
C ILE A 123 -9.86 -36.69 37.78
N TRP A 124 -9.74 -37.97 38.13
CA TRP A 124 -10.52 -38.57 39.20
C TRP A 124 -10.27 -37.88 40.54
N TYR A 125 -9.03 -37.55 40.90
CA TYR A 125 -8.71 -36.85 42.14
C TYR A 125 -9.45 -35.51 42.26
N VAL A 126 -9.59 -34.76 41.16
CA VAL A 126 -10.30 -33.48 41.15
C VAL A 126 -11.82 -33.65 41.18
N LEU A 127 -12.34 -34.72 40.56
CA LEU A 127 -13.78 -34.99 40.51
C LEU A 127 -14.32 -35.72 41.75
N GLU A 128 -13.46 -36.48 42.42
CA GLU A 128 -13.84 -37.32 43.54
C GLU A 128 -14.15 -36.50 44.78
N THR A 129 -15.27 -36.83 45.42
CA THR A 129 -15.74 -36.14 46.62
C THR A 129 -15.48 -36.96 47.89
N ASP A 130 -15.18 -38.27 47.76
CA ASP A 130 -14.78 -39.12 48.88
C ASP A 130 -13.25 -39.09 49.09
N PRO A 131 -12.75 -38.42 50.16
CA PRO A 131 -11.32 -38.30 50.42
C PRO A 131 -10.66 -39.64 50.75
N THR A 132 -11.44 -40.68 51.10
CA THR A 132 -10.89 -41.99 51.45
C THR A 132 -10.31 -42.74 50.26
N LEU A 133 -10.72 -42.39 49.03
CA LEU A 133 -10.30 -43.07 47.81
C LEU A 133 -8.87 -42.73 47.39
N PHE A 134 -8.35 -41.58 47.81
CA PHE A 134 -6.97 -41.15 47.59
C PHE A 134 -6.15 -41.05 48.88
N ARG A 135 -6.61 -41.62 50.02
CA ARG A 135 -5.92 -41.52 51.33
C ARG A 135 -4.48 -42.03 51.37
N HIS A 136 -4.11 -42.89 50.42
CA HIS A 136 -2.75 -43.45 50.31
C HIS A 136 -1.84 -42.64 49.39
N PHE A 137 -2.38 -41.60 48.73
CA PHE A 137 -1.64 -40.70 47.85
C PHE A 137 -1.25 -39.47 48.67
N ASP A 138 0.05 -39.29 48.87
CA ASP A 138 0.60 -38.08 49.44
C ASP A 138 1.21 -37.24 48.30
N LEU A 139 0.43 -36.26 47.84
CA LEU A 139 0.84 -35.37 46.75
C LEU A 139 1.96 -34.40 47.17
N ASN A 140 2.10 -34.11 48.47
CA ASN A 140 3.16 -33.21 48.95
C ASN A 140 4.53 -33.90 48.90
N ASN A 141 4.58 -35.17 49.31
CA ASN A 141 5.81 -35.95 49.33
C ASN A 141 6.02 -36.81 48.07
N GLY A 142 5.02 -36.87 47.17
CA GLY A 142 5.07 -37.71 45.97
C GLY A 142 5.16 -39.21 46.31
N THR A 143 4.42 -39.64 47.33
CA THR A 143 4.47 -41.03 47.82
C THR A 143 3.12 -41.74 47.73
N TYR A 144 3.16 -43.05 47.48
CA TYR A 144 2.02 -43.94 47.61
C TYR A 144 2.28 -44.92 48.76
N ARG A 145 1.38 -44.96 49.76
CA ARG A 145 1.55 -45.75 51.00
C ARG A 145 2.92 -45.52 51.67
N GLY A 146 3.38 -44.27 51.70
CA GLY A 146 4.64 -43.86 52.32
C GLY A 146 5.90 -44.19 51.51
N THR A 147 5.77 -44.78 50.32
CA THR A 147 6.91 -45.06 49.43
C THR A 147 6.89 -44.12 48.23
N SER A 148 8.05 -43.58 47.84
CA SER A 148 8.16 -42.69 46.67
C SER A 148 7.58 -43.35 45.41
N ASN A 149 6.76 -42.61 44.66
CA ASN A 149 6.05 -43.15 43.50
C ASN A 149 5.90 -42.12 42.37
N ASP A 150 6.28 -42.52 41.16
CA ASP A 150 6.31 -41.61 40.02
C ASP A 150 4.93 -41.15 39.54
N VAL A 151 3.91 -42.03 39.61
CA VAL A 151 2.53 -41.65 39.28
C VAL A 151 2.05 -40.56 40.23
N VAL A 152 2.31 -40.70 41.53
CA VAL A 152 1.92 -39.69 42.53
C VAL A 152 2.66 -38.37 42.30
N LYS A 153 3.95 -38.40 41.91
CA LYS A 153 4.70 -37.18 41.57
C LYS A 153 4.12 -36.48 40.34
N ILE A 154 3.76 -37.21 39.28
CA ILE A 154 3.11 -36.65 38.09
C ILE A 154 1.75 -36.05 38.47
N MET A 155 0.96 -36.78 39.27
CA MET A 155 -0.32 -36.27 39.76
C MET A 155 -0.16 -34.98 40.55
N ALA A 156 0.82 -34.91 41.45
CA ALA A 156 1.10 -33.71 42.24
C ALA A 156 1.43 -32.51 41.33
N GLN A 157 2.24 -32.70 40.29
CA GLN A 157 2.55 -31.64 39.31
C GLN A 157 1.28 -31.14 38.61
N LEU A 158 0.44 -32.05 38.11
CA LEU A 158 -0.80 -31.72 37.40
C LEU A 158 -1.82 -31.01 38.31
N ILE A 159 -2.02 -31.51 39.52
CA ILE A 159 -3.02 -31.00 40.46
C ILE A 159 -2.59 -29.64 41.03
N ASN A 160 -1.32 -29.47 41.39
CA ASN A 160 -0.80 -28.19 41.88
C ASN A 160 -0.93 -27.11 40.81
N GLY A 161 -0.59 -27.44 39.55
CA GLY A 161 -0.80 -26.55 38.42
C GLY A 161 -2.28 -26.18 38.24
N ALA A 162 -3.17 -27.17 38.26
CA ALA A 162 -4.61 -26.98 38.11
C ALA A 162 -5.19 -26.05 39.18
N ASN A 163 -4.74 -26.17 40.42
CA ASN A 163 -5.21 -25.33 41.53
C ASN A 163 -4.92 -23.84 41.34
N SER A 164 -3.83 -23.50 40.62
CA SER A 164 -3.46 -22.13 40.29
C SER A 164 -4.03 -21.62 38.96
N TYR A 165 -4.70 -22.48 38.19
CA TYR A 165 -5.03 -22.21 36.81
C TYR A 165 -6.24 -21.28 36.62
N SER A 166 -6.12 -20.39 35.65
CA SER A 166 -7.21 -19.61 35.07
C SER A 166 -7.09 -19.60 33.55
N TYR A 167 -8.22 -19.66 32.85
CA TYR A 167 -8.22 -19.43 31.41
C TYR A 167 -7.59 -18.08 31.10
N THR A 168 -6.73 -18.06 30.08
CA THR A 168 -6.19 -16.83 29.51
C THR A 168 -6.87 -16.63 28.16
N ASN A 169 -7.82 -15.70 28.11
CA ASN A 169 -8.48 -15.39 26.84
C ASN A 169 -7.46 -14.80 25.86
N PRO A 170 -7.45 -15.28 24.60
CA PRO A 170 -6.69 -14.66 23.54
C PRO A 170 -7.02 -13.18 23.45
N SER A 171 -6.01 -12.35 23.24
CA SER A 171 -6.20 -10.93 22.92
C SER A 171 -5.03 -10.42 22.10
N ILE A 172 -5.31 -9.44 21.26
CA ILE A 172 -4.31 -8.72 20.48
C ILE A 172 -4.45 -7.22 20.71
N LYS A 173 -3.33 -6.52 20.73
CA LYS A 173 -3.30 -5.06 20.80
C LYS A 173 -2.18 -4.52 19.93
N ILE A 174 -2.50 -3.61 19.02
CA ILE A 174 -1.49 -2.91 18.23
C ILE A 174 -0.73 -1.97 19.16
N ASN A 175 0.58 -2.12 19.22
CA ASN A 175 1.45 -1.15 19.85
C ASN A 175 1.84 -0.11 18.80
N ASN A 176 1.09 0.99 18.77
CA ASN A 176 1.29 2.10 17.85
C ASN A 176 1.73 3.35 18.63
N SER A 177 3.00 3.40 19.02
CA SER A 177 3.56 4.57 19.72
C SER A 177 3.66 5.81 18.82
N ASN A 178 3.59 5.65 17.49
CA ASN A 178 3.61 6.74 16.54
C ASN A 178 2.71 6.44 15.34
N SER A 179 1.52 7.06 15.31
CA SER A 179 0.57 6.94 14.22
C SER A 179 0.99 7.68 12.94
N LYS A 180 1.96 8.58 13.04
CA LYS A 180 2.36 9.46 11.94
C LYS A 180 3.33 8.74 11.02
N LEU A 181 3.00 8.70 9.72
CA LEU A 181 3.95 8.23 8.71
C LEU A 181 4.93 9.34 8.32
N THR A 182 6.14 8.94 7.99
CA THR A 182 7.22 9.83 7.58
C THR A 182 7.62 9.56 6.14
N LEU A 183 8.04 10.60 5.43
CA LEU A 183 8.53 10.48 4.07
C LEU A 183 9.81 9.62 4.04
N SER A 184 9.86 8.67 3.11
CA SER A 184 11.04 7.84 2.82
C SER A 184 12.16 8.66 2.18
N SER A 185 13.40 8.16 2.27
CA SER A 185 14.58 8.84 1.73
C SER A 185 14.54 9.04 0.21
N ASP A 186 13.94 8.10 -0.52
CA ASP A 186 13.72 8.19 -1.97
C ASP A 186 12.46 9.00 -2.34
N ARG A 187 11.70 9.45 -1.32
CA ARG A 187 10.48 10.25 -1.43
C ARG A 187 9.34 9.59 -2.21
N ASN A 188 9.41 8.28 -2.45
CA ASN A 188 8.38 7.55 -3.17
C ASN A 188 7.22 7.11 -2.26
N TYR A 189 7.48 7.00 -0.95
CA TYR A 189 6.52 6.54 0.04
C TYR A 189 6.47 7.38 1.31
N TYR A 190 5.29 7.49 1.91
CA TYR A 190 5.14 7.70 3.35
C TYR A 190 5.16 6.35 4.06
N VAL A 191 5.95 6.22 5.12
CA VAL A 191 6.28 4.95 5.76
C VAL A 191 6.00 5.02 7.26
N SER A 192 5.35 4.00 7.81
CA SER A 192 5.12 3.89 9.25
C SER A 192 6.41 3.51 9.97
N SER A 193 6.47 3.76 11.29
CA SER A 193 7.41 3.04 12.14
C SER A 193 7.14 1.52 12.08
N SER A 194 8.10 0.69 12.53
CA SER A 194 7.88 -0.76 12.65
C SER A 194 6.80 -1.03 13.70
N MET A 195 5.61 -1.43 13.26
CA MET A 195 4.47 -1.66 14.13
C MET A 195 4.54 -3.08 14.73
N SER A 196 4.24 -3.20 16.02
CA SER A 196 4.22 -4.49 16.73
C SER A 196 2.83 -4.79 17.27
N VAL A 197 2.50 -6.07 17.41
CA VAL A 197 1.23 -6.52 17.98
C VAL A 197 1.53 -7.26 19.27
N LYS A 198 1.02 -6.75 20.40
CA LYS A 198 1.07 -7.45 21.68
C LYS A 198 0.00 -8.54 21.66
N ILE A 199 0.45 -9.79 21.82
CA ILE A 199 -0.41 -10.97 21.82
C ILE A 199 -0.42 -11.56 23.23
N THR A 200 -1.60 -11.95 23.70
CA THR A 200 -1.79 -12.71 24.95
C THR A 200 -2.62 -13.97 24.64
N GLY A 201 -2.32 -15.08 25.30
CA GLY A 201 -2.99 -16.36 25.06
C GLY A 201 -2.42 -17.11 23.85
N ASN A 202 -3.14 -18.16 23.44
CA ASN A 202 -2.69 -19.04 22.36
C ASN A 202 -3.11 -18.50 20.99
N ILE A 203 -2.23 -17.75 20.34
CA ILE A 203 -2.37 -17.23 18.97
C ILE A 203 -1.04 -17.48 18.25
N ALA A 204 -1.09 -18.21 17.13
CA ALA A 204 0.09 -18.51 16.32
C ALA A 204 0.43 -17.37 15.34
N ASN A 205 -0.58 -16.87 14.64
CA ASN A 205 -0.43 -15.86 13.59
C ASN A 205 -1.52 -14.79 13.72
N TYR A 206 -1.23 -13.61 13.18
CA TYR A 206 -2.21 -12.55 12.99
C TYR A 206 -2.17 -12.04 11.55
N SER A 207 -3.28 -11.46 11.12
CA SER A 207 -3.45 -10.85 9.81
C SER A 207 -3.59 -9.34 9.95
N VAL A 208 -3.10 -8.60 8.98
CA VAL A 208 -3.16 -7.14 8.90
C VAL A 208 -3.97 -6.75 7.67
N SER A 209 -4.93 -5.84 7.85
CA SER A 209 -5.71 -5.28 6.75
C SER A 209 -5.84 -3.77 6.88
N LEU A 210 -6.21 -3.12 5.78
CA LEU A 210 -6.33 -1.67 5.70
C LEU A 210 -7.78 -1.30 5.40
N SER A 211 -8.24 -0.18 5.94
CA SER A 211 -9.54 0.41 5.60
C SER A 211 -9.37 1.88 5.25
N ASN A 212 -9.95 2.30 4.12
CA ASN A 212 -9.84 3.64 3.57
C ASN A 212 -8.40 4.11 3.30
N ALA A 213 -7.47 3.17 3.08
CA ALA A 213 -6.10 3.51 2.75
C ALA A 213 -5.98 4.09 1.33
N PRO A 214 -5.06 5.05 1.10
CA PRO A 214 -4.77 5.54 -0.24
C PRO A 214 -4.40 4.40 -1.20
N LYS A 215 -4.68 4.61 -2.49
CA LYS A 215 -4.50 3.57 -3.51
C LYS A 215 -3.04 3.13 -3.61
N GLY A 216 -2.81 1.82 -3.65
CA GLY A 216 -1.45 1.26 -3.74
C GLY A 216 -0.70 1.22 -2.41
N THR A 217 -1.36 1.50 -1.28
CA THR A 217 -0.79 1.25 0.04
C THR A 217 -0.50 -0.23 0.23
N ILE A 218 0.70 -0.55 0.71
CA ILE A 218 1.16 -1.92 0.94
C ILE A 218 1.54 -2.14 2.40
N ILE A 219 1.43 -3.40 2.83
CA ILE A 219 1.94 -3.89 4.10
C ILE A 219 3.15 -4.78 3.80
N THR A 220 4.26 -4.55 4.50
CA THR A 220 5.46 -5.36 4.39
C THR A 220 5.91 -5.87 5.74
N ASP A 221 6.75 -6.90 5.75
CA ASP A 221 7.62 -7.13 6.91
C ASP A 221 8.75 -6.10 6.98
N VAL A 222 9.58 -6.24 8.00
CA VAL A 222 10.76 -5.39 8.24
C VAL A 222 11.85 -5.53 7.16
N ASN A 223 11.80 -6.59 6.35
CA ASN A 223 12.73 -6.83 5.24
C ASN A 223 12.18 -6.31 3.90
N GLY A 224 10.94 -5.79 3.88
CA GLY A 224 10.30 -5.24 2.69
C GLY A 224 9.47 -6.24 1.88
N ASN A 225 9.30 -7.48 2.35
CA ASN A 225 8.45 -8.45 1.66
C ASN A 225 6.98 -8.10 1.85
N VAL A 226 6.23 -7.98 0.76
CA VAL A 226 4.80 -7.68 0.80
C VAL A 226 4.03 -8.90 1.31
N LYS A 227 3.40 -8.76 2.48
CA LYS A 227 2.52 -9.80 3.06
C LYS A 227 1.56 -9.18 4.07
N ASN A 228 0.46 -9.90 4.32
CA ASN A 228 -0.59 -9.47 5.24
C ASN A 228 -0.82 -10.46 6.39
N SER A 229 0.02 -11.50 6.53
CA SER A 229 -0.02 -12.47 7.62
C SER A 229 1.36 -12.60 8.25
N PHE A 230 1.37 -12.66 9.58
CA PHE A 230 2.56 -12.52 10.41
C PHE A 230 2.52 -13.50 11.57
N ALA A 231 3.67 -14.04 11.95
CA ALA A 231 3.80 -14.89 13.13
C ALA A 231 3.73 -14.05 14.41
N SER A 232 3.39 -14.69 15.53
CA SER A 232 3.45 -14.03 16.83
C SER A 232 4.85 -13.46 17.10
N GLY A 233 4.91 -12.17 17.44
CA GLY A 233 6.16 -11.43 17.66
C GLY A 233 6.74 -10.73 16.43
N ASP A 234 6.28 -11.06 15.22
CA ASP A 234 6.67 -10.32 14.01
C ASP A 234 6.21 -8.86 14.07
N LYS A 235 6.89 -8.02 13.30
CA LYS A 235 6.53 -6.62 13.07
C LYS A 235 6.17 -6.40 11.62
N PHE A 236 5.37 -5.37 11.36
CA PHE A 236 4.99 -4.96 10.02
C PHE A 236 5.22 -3.47 9.80
N ILE A 237 5.30 -3.08 8.54
CA ILE A 237 5.45 -1.70 8.08
C ILE A 237 4.36 -1.42 7.07
N VAL A 238 3.75 -0.24 7.14
CA VAL A 238 2.81 0.26 6.14
C VAL A 238 3.51 1.30 5.28
N LYS A 239 3.40 1.16 3.95
CA LYS A 239 3.95 2.12 2.98
C LYS A 239 2.85 2.63 2.06
N VAL A 240 2.72 3.94 1.99
CA VAL A 240 1.72 4.66 1.18
C VAL A 240 2.44 5.38 0.05
N PRO A 241 2.17 5.09 -1.24
CA PRO A 241 2.79 5.82 -2.34
C PRO A 241 2.49 7.31 -2.24
N THR A 242 3.50 8.17 -2.36
CA THR A 242 3.30 9.63 -2.28
C THR A 242 2.26 10.08 -3.29
N SER A 243 2.40 9.66 -4.57
CA SER A 243 1.47 9.96 -5.67
C SER A 243 0.00 9.58 -5.45
N SER A 244 -0.32 8.75 -4.45
CA SER A 244 -1.69 8.33 -4.15
C SER A 244 -2.48 9.32 -3.29
N ILE A 245 -1.84 10.37 -2.78
CA ILE A 245 -2.44 11.33 -1.84
C ILE A 245 -2.82 12.61 -2.58
N SER A 246 -4.12 12.92 -2.62
CA SER A 246 -4.69 14.07 -3.34
C SER A 246 -4.89 15.33 -2.47
N GLY A 247 -4.33 15.36 -1.25
CA GLY A 247 -4.55 16.40 -0.25
C GLY A 247 -3.30 16.72 0.56
N LEU A 248 -3.46 17.54 1.60
CA LEU A 248 -2.40 17.82 2.59
C LEU A 248 -2.39 16.82 3.75
N SER A 249 -3.39 15.96 3.82
CA SER A 249 -3.45 14.90 4.82
C SER A 249 -4.15 13.66 4.29
N ALA A 250 -3.86 12.53 4.92
CA ALA A 250 -4.58 11.29 4.69
C ALA A 250 -4.60 10.46 5.98
N ASP A 251 -5.81 10.07 6.39
CA ASP A 251 -6.05 9.23 7.55
C ASP A 251 -6.70 7.92 7.11
N PHE A 252 -6.19 6.81 7.61
CA PHE A 252 -6.72 5.49 7.30
C PHE A 252 -6.51 4.53 8.47
N LYS A 253 -7.28 3.44 8.48
CA LYS A 253 -7.19 2.45 9.56
C LYS A 253 -6.32 1.27 9.17
N VAL A 254 -5.53 0.83 10.13
CA VAL A 254 -4.91 -0.49 10.14
C VAL A 254 -5.70 -1.35 11.11
N ASN A 255 -6.16 -2.49 10.63
CA ASN A 255 -6.83 -3.49 11.46
C ASN A 255 -5.92 -4.69 11.57
N VAL A 256 -5.84 -5.26 12.76
CA VAL A 256 -5.24 -6.57 13.00
C VAL A 256 -6.33 -7.53 13.44
N SER A 257 -6.26 -8.76 12.96
CA SER A 257 -7.16 -9.83 13.39
C SER A 257 -6.38 -11.12 13.60
N ALA A 258 -6.84 -11.93 14.52
CA ALA A 258 -6.29 -13.25 14.76
C ALA A 258 -7.38 -14.18 15.29
N THR A 259 -7.16 -15.48 15.15
CA THR A 259 -7.96 -16.50 15.83
C THR A 259 -7.05 -17.17 16.84
N GLY A 260 -7.39 -17.01 18.12
CA GLY A 260 -6.77 -17.77 19.20
C GLY A 260 -7.67 -18.90 19.66
N SER A 261 -7.16 -19.74 20.55
CA SER A 261 -7.96 -20.81 21.14
C SER A 261 -7.79 -20.88 22.65
N ILE A 262 -8.89 -21.15 23.36
CA ILE A 262 -8.86 -21.67 24.73
C ILE A 262 -9.21 -23.15 24.68
N TYR A 263 -8.58 -23.98 25.50
CA TYR A 263 -8.92 -25.40 25.57
C TYR A 263 -9.86 -25.63 26.75
N LYS A 264 -11.03 -26.22 26.47
CA LYS A 264 -12.05 -26.55 27.45
C LYS A 264 -12.28 -28.04 27.51
N ALA A 265 -12.57 -28.54 28.71
CA ALA A 265 -12.94 -29.92 28.93
C ALA A 265 -14.47 -30.04 28.94
N TYR A 266 -14.99 -31.04 28.24
CA TYR A 266 -16.42 -31.32 28.20
C TYR A 266 -16.67 -32.76 28.63
N SER A 267 -17.70 -32.97 29.45
CA SER A 267 -18.18 -34.29 29.80
C SER A 267 -19.17 -34.80 28.76
N TYR A 268 -19.19 -36.11 28.59
CA TYR A 268 -20.07 -36.83 27.68
C TYR A 268 -20.72 -38.00 28.41
N LYS A 269 -22.05 -38.10 28.28
CA LYS A 269 -22.86 -39.17 28.84
C LYS A 269 -22.80 -40.40 27.94
N ALA A 270 -22.50 -41.56 28.53
CA ALA A 270 -22.65 -42.83 27.84
C ALA A 270 -24.13 -43.11 27.53
N SER A 271 -24.39 -43.82 26.44
CA SER A 271 -25.74 -44.26 26.07
C SER A 271 -26.29 -45.30 27.05
N HIS A 272 -25.42 -46.14 27.60
CA HIS A 272 -25.74 -47.10 28.66
C HIS A 272 -25.41 -46.55 30.05
N SER A 273 -26.38 -46.55 30.95
CA SER A 273 -26.29 -45.89 32.26
C SER A 273 -25.23 -46.47 33.21
N GLU A 274 -24.94 -47.75 33.05
CA GLU A 274 -23.95 -48.53 33.79
C GLU A 274 -22.52 -48.31 33.28
N VAL A 275 -22.37 -47.71 32.11
CA VAL A 275 -21.08 -47.41 31.49
C VAL A 275 -20.60 -46.04 31.95
N GLN A 276 -19.28 -45.94 32.15
CA GLN A 276 -18.62 -44.72 32.58
C GLN A 276 -18.81 -43.58 31.57
N ASN A 277 -19.26 -42.42 32.05
CA ASN A 277 -19.16 -41.16 31.33
C ASN A 277 -17.69 -40.83 31.04
N THR A 278 -17.48 -40.04 29.99
CA THR A 278 -16.14 -39.64 29.56
C THR A 278 -16.00 -38.13 29.50
N ALA A 279 -14.76 -37.68 29.36
CA ALA A 279 -14.45 -36.30 29.10
C ALA A 279 -13.35 -36.16 28.05
N ALA A 280 -13.41 -35.07 27.31
CA ALA A 280 -12.48 -34.77 26.23
C ALA A 280 -12.17 -33.27 26.18
N LEU A 281 -10.95 -32.96 25.77
CA LEU A 281 -10.46 -31.59 25.64
C LEU A 281 -10.68 -31.09 24.21
N TYR A 282 -11.36 -29.96 24.04
CA TYR A 282 -11.60 -29.34 22.73
C TYR A 282 -11.15 -27.87 22.73
N PRO A 283 -10.55 -27.38 21.64
CA PRO A 283 -10.32 -25.95 21.48
C PRO A 283 -11.66 -25.23 21.24
N GLU A 284 -11.81 -24.08 21.85
CA GLU A 284 -12.82 -23.09 21.52
C GLU A 284 -12.08 -21.92 20.86
N ASN A 285 -12.44 -21.66 19.60
CA ASN A 285 -11.78 -20.63 18.80
C ASN A 285 -12.40 -19.27 19.09
N ILE A 286 -11.53 -18.31 19.37
CA ILE A 286 -11.91 -16.94 19.71
C ILE A 286 -11.26 -16.01 18.69
N ASN A 287 -12.11 -15.37 17.90
CA ASN A 287 -11.68 -14.32 16.98
C ASN A 287 -11.45 -13.04 17.78
N VAL A 288 -10.28 -12.44 17.59
CA VAL A 288 -9.89 -11.19 18.24
C VAL A 288 -9.42 -10.21 17.19
N SER A 289 -9.67 -8.94 17.45
CA SER A 289 -9.26 -7.85 16.56
C SER A 289 -8.86 -6.63 17.36
N ASP A 290 -8.02 -5.81 16.74
CA ASP A 290 -7.73 -4.45 17.21
C ASP A 290 -7.54 -3.54 15.99
N SER A 291 -7.67 -2.24 16.17
CA SER A 291 -7.49 -1.27 15.10
C SER A 291 -6.85 0.01 15.59
N THR A 292 -6.08 0.64 14.72
CA THR A 292 -5.49 1.95 14.97
C THR A 292 -5.56 2.80 13.72
N THR A 293 -5.56 4.12 13.88
CA THR A 293 -5.50 5.07 12.78
C THR A 293 -4.05 5.44 12.51
N LEU A 294 -3.67 5.44 11.25
CA LEU A 294 -2.44 6.03 10.77
C LEU A 294 -2.76 7.34 10.05
N ASN A 295 -1.90 8.33 10.24
CA ASN A 295 -2.07 9.66 9.69
C ASN A 295 -0.84 10.13 8.92
N ILE A 296 -1.10 10.85 7.83
CA ILE A 296 -0.09 11.51 7.00
C ILE A 296 -0.42 12.99 7.02
N ASN A 297 0.58 13.82 7.30
CA ASN A 297 0.51 15.27 7.13
C ASN A 297 1.61 15.69 6.15
N ILE A 298 1.22 16.42 5.12
CA ILE A 298 2.07 16.87 4.03
C ILE A 298 2.24 18.38 4.17
N THR A 299 3.49 18.81 4.17
CA THR A 299 3.85 20.22 4.05
C THR A 299 4.46 20.42 2.67
N THR A 300 3.87 21.32 1.91
CA THR A 300 4.37 21.72 0.59
C THR A 300 4.95 23.13 0.69
N ARG A 301 5.93 23.43 -0.16
CA ARG A 301 6.56 24.75 -0.20
C ARG A 301 6.84 25.14 -1.65
N VAL A 302 6.35 26.31 -2.03
CA VAL A 302 6.58 26.92 -3.34
C VAL A 302 7.38 28.20 -3.12
N GLU A 303 8.46 28.35 -3.90
CA GLU A 303 9.25 29.57 -3.96
C GLU A 303 9.04 30.22 -5.33
N ILE A 304 8.62 31.48 -5.34
CA ILE A 304 8.36 32.23 -6.57
C ILE A 304 9.28 33.44 -6.60
N THR A 305 10.04 33.55 -7.69
CA THR A 305 11.01 34.61 -7.94
C THR A 305 10.56 35.45 -9.12
N LYS A 306 10.77 36.77 -9.03
CA LYS A 306 10.39 37.71 -10.06
C LYS A 306 11.65 38.43 -10.50
N VAL A 307 12.17 38.09 -11.67
CA VAL A 307 13.50 38.58 -12.07
C VAL A 307 13.46 39.39 -13.36
N ASP A 308 14.53 40.16 -13.57
CA ASP A 308 14.88 40.76 -14.84
C ASP A 308 15.41 39.69 -15.80
N VAL A 309 14.87 39.64 -17.02
CA VAL A 309 15.28 38.65 -18.03
C VAL A 309 16.74 38.82 -18.49
N THR A 310 17.30 40.03 -18.40
CA THR A 310 18.64 40.38 -18.92
C THR A 310 19.77 40.10 -17.94
N ASN A 311 19.52 40.21 -16.64
CA ASN A 311 20.56 40.06 -15.61
C ASN A 311 20.20 39.09 -14.46
N GLY A 312 18.96 38.64 -14.38
CA GLY A 312 18.48 37.70 -13.35
C GLY A 312 18.29 38.31 -11.95
N GLU A 313 18.39 39.63 -11.78
CA GLU A 313 18.14 40.31 -10.50
C GLU A 313 16.66 40.29 -10.14
N GLU A 314 16.35 40.12 -8.85
CA GLU A 314 14.97 40.19 -8.34
C GLU A 314 14.38 41.60 -8.52
N LEU A 315 13.11 41.65 -8.88
CA LEU A 315 12.35 42.86 -9.18
C LEU A 315 11.28 43.08 -8.12
N GLU A 316 11.28 44.29 -7.56
CA GLU A 316 10.27 44.74 -6.61
C GLU A 316 9.16 45.50 -7.35
N GLY A 317 7.90 45.32 -6.92
CA GLY A 317 6.76 46.10 -7.42
C GLY A 317 5.85 45.40 -8.45
N ALA A 318 6.14 44.15 -8.85
CA ALA A 318 5.22 43.39 -9.70
C ALA A 318 4.01 42.89 -8.88
N HIS A 319 2.78 43.07 -9.37
CA HIS A 319 1.62 42.40 -8.76
C HIS A 319 1.43 41.01 -9.40
N LEU A 320 1.58 39.97 -8.59
CA LEU A 320 1.56 38.57 -8.99
C LEU A 320 0.36 37.85 -8.38
N VAL A 321 -0.24 36.95 -9.16
CA VAL A 321 -1.43 36.20 -8.77
C VAL A 321 -1.24 34.72 -9.07
N VAL A 322 -1.44 33.87 -8.08
CA VAL A 322 -1.48 32.41 -8.22
C VAL A 322 -2.91 31.92 -8.16
N LYS A 323 -3.32 31.13 -9.16
CA LYS A 323 -4.64 30.50 -9.22
C LYS A 323 -4.52 28.98 -9.23
N ASP A 324 -5.50 28.31 -8.62
CA ASP A 324 -5.66 26.86 -8.72
C ASP A 324 -6.31 26.46 -10.06
N SER A 325 -6.44 25.15 -10.30
CA SER A 325 -7.05 24.61 -11.52
C SER A 325 -8.53 24.98 -11.73
N THR A 326 -9.21 25.52 -10.72
CA THR A 326 -10.59 26.02 -10.83
C THR A 326 -10.66 27.51 -11.18
N GLY A 327 -9.50 28.18 -11.25
CA GLY A 327 -9.38 29.61 -11.47
C GLY A 327 -9.49 30.45 -10.20
N LYS A 328 -9.57 29.83 -9.02
CA LYS A 328 -9.62 30.53 -7.74
C LYS A 328 -8.23 31.07 -7.38
N VAL A 329 -8.15 32.34 -7.00
CA VAL A 329 -6.96 32.95 -6.42
C VAL A 329 -6.63 32.25 -5.10
N VAL A 330 -5.46 31.65 -5.02
CA VAL A 330 -4.95 31.01 -3.79
C VAL A 330 -3.89 31.85 -3.10
N ASP A 331 -3.26 32.76 -3.83
CA ASP A 331 -2.35 33.76 -3.29
C ASP A 331 -2.17 34.92 -4.28
N GLU A 332 -1.88 36.11 -3.76
CA GLU A 332 -1.51 37.29 -4.55
C GLU A 332 -0.64 38.24 -3.71
N TRP A 333 0.38 38.83 -4.33
CA TRP A 333 1.32 39.71 -3.62
C TRP A 333 1.98 40.70 -4.58
N THR A 334 2.62 41.72 -3.99
CA THR A 334 3.57 42.58 -4.71
C THR A 334 4.98 42.05 -4.49
N SER A 335 5.72 41.79 -5.57
CA SER A 335 7.06 41.22 -5.51
C SER A 335 8.04 42.12 -4.75
N THR A 336 9.04 41.50 -4.13
CA THR A 336 10.12 42.18 -3.39
C THR A 336 11.47 41.76 -3.96
N LYS A 337 12.57 42.16 -3.33
CA LYS A 337 13.91 41.67 -3.65
C LYS A 337 14.21 40.26 -3.10
N GLU A 338 13.21 39.58 -2.54
CA GLU A 338 13.30 38.22 -2.04
C GLU A 338 12.22 37.32 -2.68
N ALA A 339 12.52 36.02 -2.77
CA ALA A 339 11.58 35.02 -3.23
C ALA A 339 10.33 34.97 -2.34
N HIS A 340 9.15 34.99 -2.94
CA HIS A 340 7.90 34.80 -2.23
C HIS A 340 7.66 33.32 -1.92
N VAL A 341 7.25 33.02 -0.69
CA VAL A 341 7.10 31.65 -0.21
C VAL A 341 5.63 31.35 0.09
N ILE A 342 5.10 30.33 -0.58
CA ILE A 342 3.75 29.82 -0.31
C ILE A 342 3.87 28.42 0.29
N GLU A 343 3.36 28.24 1.50
CA GLU A 343 3.33 26.95 2.18
C GLU A 343 1.93 26.34 2.15
N ASN A 344 1.87 25.00 2.21
CA ASN A 344 0.63 24.24 2.34
C ASN A 344 -0.35 24.45 1.18
N LEU A 345 0.17 24.64 -0.04
CA LEU A 345 -0.63 24.44 -1.24
C LEU A 345 -0.94 22.96 -1.43
N VAL A 346 -2.21 22.64 -1.68
CA VAL A 346 -2.63 21.26 -1.97
C VAL A 346 -1.87 20.75 -3.21
N PRO A 347 -1.34 19.51 -3.20
CA PRO A 347 -0.69 18.94 -4.37
C PRO A 347 -1.60 19.00 -5.61
N GLY A 348 -1.11 19.60 -6.68
CA GLY A 348 -1.95 19.95 -7.83
C GLY A 348 -1.29 20.90 -8.81
N LYS A 349 -2.03 21.25 -9.87
CA LYS A 349 -1.60 22.21 -10.89
C LYS A 349 -2.07 23.62 -10.54
N TYR A 350 -1.20 24.58 -10.78
CA TYR A 350 -1.40 26.00 -10.51
C TYR A 350 -0.91 26.85 -11.68
N THR A 351 -1.40 28.08 -11.76
CA THR A 351 -0.95 29.09 -12.72
C THR A 351 -0.51 30.35 -12.00
N LEU A 352 0.61 30.93 -12.41
CA LEU A 352 1.11 32.24 -12.00
C LEU A 352 0.95 33.24 -13.15
N THR A 353 0.39 34.40 -12.86
CA THR A 353 0.22 35.51 -13.82
C THR A 353 0.62 36.83 -13.19
N GLU A 354 1.17 37.74 -14.00
CA GLU A 354 1.40 39.14 -13.61
C GLU A 354 0.20 40.01 -14.02
N THR A 355 -0.21 40.93 -13.14
CA THR A 355 -1.29 41.89 -13.45
C THR A 355 -0.82 43.34 -13.42
N ILE A 356 0.32 43.62 -12.79
CA ILE A 356 0.97 44.93 -12.77
C ILE A 356 2.47 44.70 -12.88
N ALA A 357 3.13 45.33 -13.84
CA ALA A 357 4.58 45.26 -14.02
C ALA A 357 5.30 46.14 -12.99
N PRO A 358 6.55 45.79 -12.60
CA PRO A 358 7.43 46.70 -11.90
C PRO A 358 7.65 48.01 -12.67
N GLU A 359 7.98 49.08 -11.94
CA GLU A 359 8.36 50.34 -12.58
C GLU A 359 9.59 50.16 -13.49
N GLY A 360 9.50 50.65 -14.72
CA GLY A 360 10.56 50.50 -15.73
C GLY A 360 10.53 49.19 -16.52
N TYR A 361 9.54 48.31 -16.31
CA TYR A 361 9.42 47.01 -16.98
C TYR A 361 8.13 46.87 -17.80
N ILE A 362 8.18 46.04 -18.85
CA ILE A 362 7.02 45.64 -19.66
C ILE A 362 6.21 44.61 -18.88
N LEU A 363 4.86 44.69 -18.94
CA LEU A 363 3.97 43.69 -18.35
C LEU A 363 4.13 42.34 -19.05
N SER A 364 4.39 41.29 -18.27
CA SER A 364 4.46 39.92 -18.79
C SER A 364 3.06 39.38 -19.08
N GLU A 365 2.80 39.00 -20.34
CA GLU A 365 1.58 38.28 -20.74
C GLU A 365 1.70 36.76 -20.53
N GLU A 366 2.82 36.28 -19.99
CA GLU A 366 3.07 34.86 -19.77
C GLU A 366 2.20 34.30 -18.63
N THR A 367 1.57 33.15 -18.86
CA THR A 367 0.93 32.34 -17.82
C THR A 367 1.78 31.13 -17.51
N ILE A 368 2.47 31.15 -16.37
CA ILE A 368 3.36 30.07 -15.97
C ILE A 368 2.56 28.98 -15.27
N THR A 369 2.55 27.77 -15.83
CA THR A 369 1.92 26.60 -15.19
C THR A 369 2.94 25.81 -14.39
N PHE A 370 2.65 25.53 -13.12
CA PHE A 370 3.51 24.71 -12.27
C PHE A 370 2.70 23.64 -11.51
N THR A 371 3.40 22.62 -11.00
CA THR A 371 2.77 21.51 -10.25
C THR A 371 3.42 21.37 -8.89
N VAL A 372 2.60 21.44 -7.84
CA VAL A 372 3.02 21.16 -6.46
C VAL A 372 2.90 19.66 -6.22
N LYS A 373 4.01 19.03 -5.79
CA LYS A 373 4.09 17.60 -5.49
C LYS A 373 3.87 17.32 -4.01
N ASN A 374 3.55 16.08 -3.68
CA ASN A 374 3.34 15.57 -2.32
C ASN A 374 4.55 14.80 -1.76
N ASP A 375 5.72 14.96 -2.38
CA ASP A 375 6.99 14.33 -2.03
C ASP A 375 7.89 15.24 -1.18
N GLY A 376 7.34 16.32 -0.63
CA GLY A 376 8.07 17.31 0.17
C GLY A 376 9.17 18.06 -0.58
N SER A 377 9.18 18.03 -1.91
CA SER A 377 10.09 18.88 -2.70
C SER A 377 9.63 20.33 -2.70
N VAL A 378 10.60 21.26 -2.70
CA VAL A 378 10.32 22.68 -2.90
C VAL A 378 10.07 22.90 -4.39
N THR A 379 8.90 23.45 -4.73
CA THR A 379 8.59 23.83 -6.10
C THR A 379 9.13 25.24 -6.35
N LYS A 380 10.06 25.39 -7.29
CA LYS A 380 10.62 26.69 -7.65
C LYS A 380 9.98 27.19 -8.94
N VAL A 381 9.48 28.42 -8.92
CA VAL A 381 8.86 29.10 -10.07
C VAL A 381 9.56 30.43 -10.27
N LYS A 382 9.83 30.77 -11.53
CA LYS A 382 10.51 32.01 -11.91
C LYS A 382 9.67 32.71 -12.97
N MET A 383 9.38 34.00 -12.77
CA MET A 383 8.72 34.84 -13.76
C MET A 383 9.61 36.03 -14.13
N GLU A 384 9.76 36.28 -15.42
CA GLU A 384 10.72 37.25 -15.96
C GLU A 384 10.00 38.45 -16.56
N ASN A 385 10.56 39.65 -16.41
CA ASN A 385 10.12 40.83 -17.16
C ASN A 385 11.29 41.44 -17.93
N THR A 386 10.93 42.06 -19.05
CA THR A 386 11.84 42.80 -19.92
C THR A 386 11.88 44.28 -19.50
N PRO A 387 13.08 44.88 -19.30
CA PRO A 387 13.22 46.30 -19.07
C PRO A 387 12.70 47.12 -20.27
N LYS A 388 12.03 48.24 -20.02
CA LYS A 388 11.53 49.13 -21.09
C LYS A 388 12.65 49.82 -21.85
N ASP A 389 13.77 50.11 -21.18
CA ASP A 389 14.96 50.73 -21.78
C ASP A 389 15.85 49.73 -22.53
N LYS A 390 15.60 48.43 -22.36
CA LYS A 390 16.27 47.34 -23.07
C LYS A 390 15.25 46.32 -23.61
N PRO A 391 14.39 46.73 -24.57
CA PRO A 391 13.41 45.82 -25.13
C PRO A 391 14.10 44.67 -25.88
N ILE A 392 13.47 43.50 -25.83
CA ILE A 392 13.93 42.29 -26.52
C ILE A 392 13.02 42.06 -27.72
N VAL A 393 13.61 42.03 -28.91
CA VAL A 393 12.92 41.72 -30.16
C VAL A 393 13.32 40.33 -30.62
N VAL A 394 12.34 39.44 -30.72
CA VAL A 394 12.54 38.09 -31.25
C VAL A 394 12.07 38.06 -32.70
N ILE A 395 12.96 37.67 -33.60
CA ILE A 395 12.76 37.63 -35.04
C ILE A 395 12.87 36.19 -35.52
N SER A 396 11.79 35.66 -36.07
CA SER A 396 11.76 34.30 -36.64
C SER A 396 11.86 34.36 -38.16
N LYS A 397 12.61 33.41 -38.73
CA LYS A 397 12.71 33.22 -40.17
C LYS A 397 12.25 31.81 -40.48
N VAL A 398 11.08 31.68 -41.08
CA VAL A 398 10.42 30.37 -41.19
C VAL A 398 10.10 29.98 -42.63
N ASP A 399 9.93 28.68 -42.84
CA ASP A 399 9.37 28.10 -44.06
C ASP A 399 7.84 28.35 -44.11
N SER A 400 7.34 28.87 -45.23
CA SER A 400 5.92 29.23 -45.40
C SER A 400 4.96 28.04 -45.46
N THR A 401 5.48 26.84 -45.75
CA THR A 401 4.74 25.59 -45.88
C THR A 401 4.76 24.77 -44.58
N THR A 402 5.92 24.65 -43.93
CA THR A 402 6.06 23.85 -42.69
C THR A 402 5.87 24.67 -41.42
N GLY A 403 6.18 25.97 -41.46
CA GLY A 403 6.21 26.84 -40.30
C GLY A 403 7.42 26.64 -39.37
N GLU A 404 8.42 25.84 -39.78
CA GLU A 404 9.65 25.60 -39.02
C GLU A 404 10.69 26.72 -39.27
N GLU A 405 11.57 26.98 -38.29
CA GLU A 405 12.69 27.92 -38.44
C GLU A 405 13.63 27.45 -39.55
N LEU A 406 14.11 28.39 -40.34
CA LEU A 406 14.79 28.18 -41.61
C LEU A 406 16.16 28.83 -41.59
N ALA A 407 17.21 28.01 -41.54
CA ALA A 407 18.60 28.46 -41.60
C ALA A 407 19.04 28.88 -43.01
N GLY A 408 19.99 29.82 -43.07
CA GLY A 408 20.70 30.18 -44.31
C GLY A 408 20.21 31.44 -45.02
N ALA A 409 19.15 32.10 -44.53
CA ALA A 409 18.69 33.38 -45.07
C ALA A 409 19.58 34.51 -44.58
N HIS A 410 20.09 35.36 -45.45
CA HIS A 410 20.78 36.57 -45.02
C HIS A 410 19.75 37.68 -44.81
N LEU A 411 19.67 38.18 -43.58
CA LEU A 411 18.70 39.16 -43.15
C LEU A 411 19.39 40.46 -42.78
N GLU A 412 18.72 41.57 -43.09
CA GLU A 412 19.11 42.90 -42.66
C GLU A 412 17.96 43.56 -41.92
N LEU A 413 18.26 44.11 -40.75
CA LEU A 413 17.37 44.98 -40.00
C LEU A 413 17.82 46.43 -40.20
N ARG A 414 16.90 47.29 -40.63
CA ARG A 414 17.14 48.71 -40.86
C ARG A 414 16.18 49.59 -40.07
N ASP A 415 16.64 50.76 -39.65
CA ASP A 415 15.79 51.78 -39.02
C ASP A 415 14.91 52.52 -40.04
N GLU A 416 14.03 53.40 -39.56
CA GLU A 416 13.15 54.23 -40.40
C GLU A 416 13.90 55.13 -41.39
N LYS A 417 15.15 55.51 -41.08
CA LYS A 417 16.00 56.34 -41.94
C LYS A 417 16.77 55.50 -42.98
N GLY A 418 16.64 54.17 -42.92
CA GLY A 418 17.31 53.22 -43.80
C GLY A 418 18.72 52.82 -43.35
N ASN A 419 19.17 53.24 -42.16
CA ASN A 419 20.46 52.84 -41.62
C ASN A 419 20.42 51.35 -41.24
N LEU A 420 21.50 50.63 -41.56
CA LEU A 420 21.67 49.25 -41.15
C LEU A 420 21.90 49.19 -39.64
N ILE A 421 21.02 48.48 -38.94
CA ILE A 421 21.14 48.21 -37.51
C ILE A 421 21.92 46.92 -37.29
N GLU A 422 21.49 45.86 -37.97
CA GLU A 422 22.11 44.54 -37.83
C GLU A 422 21.92 43.74 -39.11
N ALA A 423 22.87 42.86 -39.41
CA ALA A 423 22.76 41.88 -40.48
C ALA A 423 23.28 40.53 -39.99
N TRP A 424 22.55 39.45 -40.28
CA TRP A 424 22.91 38.11 -39.84
C TRP A 424 22.43 37.04 -40.83
N VAL A 425 22.89 35.81 -40.64
CA VAL A 425 22.38 34.63 -41.35
C VAL A 425 21.46 33.89 -40.41
N SER A 426 20.23 33.61 -40.83
CA SER A 426 19.25 32.88 -40.03
C SER A 426 19.76 31.48 -39.68
N THR A 427 19.30 30.96 -38.55
CA THR A 427 19.62 29.61 -38.09
C THR A 427 18.34 28.81 -37.91
N ASN A 428 18.43 27.63 -37.31
CA ASN A 428 17.25 26.84 -36.92
C ASN A 428 16.65 27.33 -35.58
N GLU A 429 17.11 28.48 -35.07
CA GLU A 429 16.61 29.17 -33.90
C GLU A 429 16.29 30.63 -34.27
N SER A 430 15.31 31.22 -33.58
CA SER A 430 14.94 32.62 -33.76
C SER A 430 16.10 33.55 -33.36
N HIS A 431 16.23 34.68 -34.04
CA HIS A 431 17.24 35.70 -33.73
C HIS A 431 16.72 36.65 -32.64
N VAL A 432 17.56 36.98 -31.66
CA VAL A 432 17.19 37.83 -30.53
C VAL A 432 18.04 39.08 -30.56
N ILE A 433 17.37 40.25 -30.55
CA ILE A 433 18.02 41.56 -30.51
C ILE A 433 17.62 42.24 -29.21
N GLU A 434 18.61 42.64 -28.42
CA GLU A 434 18.43 43.34 -27.15
C GLU A 434 18.67 44.85 -27.32
N GLY A 435 17.86 45.68 -26.66
CA GLY A 435 18.11 47.11 -26.57
C GLY A 435 17.79 47.89 -27.84
N LEU A 436 16.91 47.38 -28.70
CA LEU A 436 16.49 48.10 -29.90
C LEU A 436 15.69 49.36 -29.50
N ALA A 437 16.16 50.54 -29.87
CA ALA A 437 15.54 51.80 -29.45
C ALA A 437 14.08 51.93 -29.96
N PRO A 438 13.21 52.70 -29.28
CA PRO A 438 11.87 53.00 -29.81
C PRO A 438 11.95 53.59 -31.22
N GLY A 439 11.14 53.06 -32.13
CA GLY A 439 11.17 53.43 -33.54
C GLY A 439 10.57 52.38 -34.45
N LYS A 440 10.43 52.76 -35.72
CA LYS A 440 9.99 51.87 -36.79
C LYS A 440 11.19 51.20 -37.46
N TYR A 441 11.08 49.88 -37.64
CA TYR A 441 12.13 49.07 -38.24
C TYR A 441 11.58 48.30 -39.44
N THR A 442 12.49 47.96 -40.35
CA THR A 442 12.22 47.13 -41.52
C THR A 442 13.22 45.98 -41.56
N LEU A 443 12.69 44.76 -41.53
CA LEU A 443 13.43 43.54 -41.78
C LEU A 443 13.30 43.17 -43.26
N THR A 444 14.43 42.92 -43.90
CA THR A 444 14.54 42.51 -45.31
C THR A 444 15.42 41.29 -45.47
N GLU A 445 15.02 40.37 -46.34
CA GLU A 445 15.91 39.30 -46.80
C GLU A 445 16.75 39.81 -47.99
N VAL A 446 18.06 39.62 -47.92
CA VAL A 446 18.99 39.99 -48.99
C VAL A 446 19.52 38.79 -49.77
N ILE A 447 19.58 37.62 -49.13
CA ILE A 447 19.94 36.35 -49.79
C ILE A 447 19.01 35.26 -49.25
N ALA A 448 18.35 34.55 -50.17
CA ALA A 448 17.49 33.43 -49.83
C ALA A 448 18.33 32.20 -49.42
N PRO A 449 17.82 31.34 -48.53
CA PRO A 449 18.37 30.00 -48.31
C PRO A 449 18.35 29.16 -49.60
N ASP A 450 19.26 28.20 -49.70
CA ASP A 450 19.30 27.26 -50.82
C ASP A 450 17.96 26.51 -50.99
N GLY A 451 17.40 26.55 -52.21
CA GLY A 451 16.13 25.90 -52.53
C GLY A 451 14.88 26.71 -52.15
N TYR A 452 15.03 27.98 -51.77
CA TYR A 452 13.93 28.89 -51.45
C TYR A 452 13.95 30.14 -52.33
N GLU A 453 12.77 30.64 -52.67
CA GLU A 453 12.63 31.92 -53.36
C GLU A 453 12.99 33.08 -52.42
N LEU A 454 13.73 34.08 -52.92
CA LEU A 454 14.00 35.32 -52.19
C LEU A 454 12.68 36.01 -51.83
N SER A 455 12.49 36.25 -50.52
CA SER A 455 11.32 36.93 -50.00
C SER A 455 11.27 38.36 -50.52
N LYS A 456 10.20 38.69 -51.25
CA LYS A 456 9.92 40.05 -51.72
C LYS A 456 9.18 40.88 -50.68
N GLU A 457 8.75 40.24 -49.58
CA GLU A 457 8.05 40.89 -48.50
C GLU A 457 9.05 41.59 -47.58
N THR A 458 8.69 42.81 -47.16
CA THR A 458 9.41 43.51 -46.12
C THR A 458 8.56 43.49 -44.86
N VAL A 459 9.16 43.05 -43.75
CA VAL A 459 8.46 42.99 -42.47
C VAL A 459 8.75 44.27 -41.71
N THR A 460 7.73 45.12 -41.56
CA THR A 460 7.84 46.33 -40.76
C THR A 460 7.24 46.13 -39.39
N PHE A 461 7.96 46.50 -38.34
CA PHE A 461 7.48 46.48 -36.97
C PHE A 461 7.88 47.76 -36.24
N VAL A 462 7.21 48.04 -35.12
CA VAL A 462 7.47 49.20 -34.28
C VAL A 462 7.85 48.71 -32.89
N VAL A 463 8.97 49.19 -32.39
CA VAL A 463 9.27 49.18 -30.96
C VAL A 463 8.68 50.46 -30.39
N LYS A 464 7.70 50.34 -29.50
CA LYS A 464 7.03 51.48 -28.88
C LYS A 464 7.90 52.10 -27.79
N GLU A 465 7.53 53.32 -27.39
CA GLU A 465 8.15 54.05 -26.27
C GLU A 465 8.05 53.29 -24.93
N ASP A 466 7.08 52.40 -24.79
CA ASP A 466 6.95 51.54 -23.61
C ASP A 466 7.75 50.24 -23.71
N GLY A 467 8.60 50.08 -24.73
CA GLY A 467 9.43 48.92 -24.99
C GLY A 467 8.71 47.75 -25.67
N THR A 468 7.39 47.80 -25.85
CA THR A 468 6.65 46.72 -26.51
C THR A 468 6.88 46.70 -28.01
N VAL A 469 6.85 45.52 -28.61
CA VAL A 469 6.96 45.32 -30.07
C VAL A 469 5.59 45.04 -30.65
N ASP A 470 5.25 45.70 -31.76
CA ASP A 470 4.00 45.43 -32.48
C ASP A 470 4.02 44.05 -33.15
N GLY A 471 3.27 43.12 -32.55
CA GLY A 471 3.06 41.78 -33.09
C GLY A 471 4.32 40.90 -33.06
N LYS A 472 4.23 39.73 -33.70
CA LYS A 472 5.39 38.87 -33.90
C LYS A 472 6.14 39.31 -35.15
N VAL A 473 7.47 39.39 -35.07
CA VAL A 473 8.33 39.69 -36.22
C VAL A 473 8.72 38.37 -36.88
N ILE A 474 7.96 37.98 -37.92
CA ILE A 474 8.17 36.72 -38.65
C ILE A 474 8.33 37.02 -40.13
N MET A 475 9.39 36.49 -40.74
CA MET A 475 9.60 36.53 -42.19
C MET A 475 9.53 35.12 -42.78
N TYR A 476 8.78 34.97 -43.86
CA TYR A 476 8.54 33.69 -44.52
C TYR A 476 9.35 33.59 -45.81
N ASN A 477 9.86 32.38 -46.11
CA ASN A 477 10.26 32.01 -47.47
C ASN A 477 9.44 30.85 -47.98
N THR A 478 9.21 30.86 -49.28
CA THR A 478 8.53 29.77 -49.99
C THR A 478 9.58 28.91 -50.70
N PRO A 479 9.53 27.58 -50.56
CA PRO A 479 10.41 26.70 -51.33
C PRO A 479 10.28 26.96 -52.83
N GLU A 480 11.41 26.92 -53.56
CA GLU A 480 11.39 27.03 -55.02
C GLU A 480 10.58 25.89 -55.61
N THR A 481 9.69 26.24 -56.54
CA THR A 481 8.97 25.22 -57.31
C THR A 481 9.87 24.69 -58.42
N ILE A 482 10.28 23.42 -58.31
CA ILE A 482 10.94 22.74 -59.43
C ILE A 482 9.89 22.50 -60.51
N GLU A 483 9.87 23.34 -61.54
CA GLU A 483 9.15 23.01 -62.78
C GLU A 483 9.84 21.82 -63.43
N VAL A 484 9.28 20.62 -63.24
CA VAL A 484 9.59 19.48 -64.10
C VAL A 484 9.14 19.86 -65.52
N PRO A 485 10.02 19.85 -66.53
CA PRO A 485 9.62 20.18 -67.89
C PRO A 485 8.50 19.25 -68.34
N SER A 486 7.36 19.86 -68.68
CA SER A 486 6.24 19.17 -69.32
C SER A 486 6.64 18.80 -70.74
N THR A 487 7.20 17.61 -70.94
CA THR A 487 7.23 16.99 -72.28
C THR A 487 5.81 16.63 -72.66
N GLY A 488 5.28 17.30 -73.69
CA GLY A 488 3.85 17.36 -73.98
C GLY A 488 3.13 16.05 -74.24
N THR A 489 1.84 16.10 -73.89
CA THR A 489 0.67 15.45 -74.53
C THR A 489 0.46 13.94 -74.36
N PHE A 490 -0.31 13.59 -73.33
CA PHE A 490 -1.36 12.57 -73.45
C PHE A 490 -2.72 13.18 -73.09
N LYS A 491 -3.58 13.36 -74.09
CA LYS A 491 -5.04 13.47 -73.97
C LYS A 491 -5.55 12.02 -74.10
N THR A 492 -6.32 11.39 -73.20
CA THR A 492 -7.55 11.84 -72.52
C THR A 492 -8.00 10.75 -71.51
N ILE A 493 -8.24 11.14 -70.22
CA ILE A 493 -9.31 10.69 -69.26
C ILE A 493 -9.22 9.24 -68.69
N THR A 494 -9.39 8.89 -67.39
CA THR A 494 -9.67 9.56 -66.09
C THR A 494 -9.47 8.53 -64.94
N THR A 495 -9.12 9.03 -63.73
CA THR A 495 -9.26 8.43 -62.36
C THR A 495 -8.50 7.13 -62.07
N SER A 496 -7.65 6.98 -61.05
CA SER A 496 -7.48 7.70 -59.79
C SER A 496 -6.05 7.49 -59.27
N LEU A 497 -5.50 8.53 -58.63
CA LEU A 497 -4.20 8.58 -57.97
C LEU A 497 -4.03 7.42 -56.95
N ILE A 498 -3.25 6.39 -57.29
CA ILE A 498 -2.70 5.41 -56.32
C ILE A 498 -1.16 5.28 -56.45
N GLY A 499 -0.54 5.91 -57.45
CA GLY A 499 0.85 5.61 -57.83
C GLY A 499 1.98 6.21 -56.99
N LEU A 500 1.74 7.22 -56.15
CA LEU A 500 2.81 7.91 -55.39
C LEU A 500 2.61 7.92 -53.87
N LEU A 501 1.71 7.07 -53.38
CA LEU A 501 1.56 6.75 -51.95
C LEU A 501 2.28 5.43 -51.57
N ILE A 502 2.96 4.76 -52.50
CA ILE A 502 3.53 3.42 -52.28
C ILE A 502 5.04 3.43 -51.96
N ILE A 503 5.77 4.53 -52.21
CA ILE A 503 7.20 4.61 -51.79
C ILE A 503 7.33 5.09 -50.32
N GLY A 504 6.34 5.81 -49.79
CA GLY A 504 6.30 6.24 -48.37
C GLY A 504 5.76 5.20 -47.38
N LEU A 505 5.01 4.18 -47.83
CA LEU A 505 4.50 3.12 -46.95
C LEU A 505 5.48 1.93 -46.80
N GLY A 506 6.42 1.75 -47.73
CA GLY A 506 7.46 0.72 -47.64
C GLY A 506 8.49 0.99 -46.54
N SER A 507 8.89 2.25 -46.35
CA SER A 507 9.86 2.68 -45.35
C SER A 507 9.31 2.62 -43.91
N VAL A 508 8.00 2.78 -43.72
CA VAL A 508 7.36 2.65 -42.39
C VAL A 508 7.24 1.18 -41.95
N ILE A 509 7.06 0.24 -42.88
CA ILE A 509 6.99 -1.20 -42.55
C ILE A 509 8.40 -1.78 -42.29
N VAL A 510 9.42 -1.32 -43.01
CA VAL A 510 10.82 -1.73 -42.77
C VAL A 510 11.33 -1.16 -41.43
N TYR A 511 11.00 0.09 -41.07
CA TYR A 511 11.38 0.68 -39.78
C TYR A 511 10.67 0.03 -38.58
N ARG A 512 9.39 -0.35 -38.72
CA ARG A 512 8.65 -1.06 -37.66
C ARG A 512 9.13 -2.49 -37.39
N ASN A 513 9.70 -3.17 -38.38
CA ASN A 513 10.31 -4.48 -38.19
C ASN A 513 11.77 -4.41 -37.71
N TYR A 514 12.50 -3.34 -37.99
CA TYR A 514 13.86 -3.12 -37.45
C TYR A 514 13.83 -2.90 -35.92
N LYS A 515 12.85 -2.12 -35.40
CA LYS A 515 12.75 -1.83 -33.95
C LYS A 515 12.15 -2.95 -33.11
N LYS A 516 11.62 -4.02 -33.73
CA LYS A 516 11.03 -5.18 -33.01
C LYS A 516 12.04 -6.30 -32.74
N ASN A 517 13.30 -6.15 -33.18
CA ASN A 517 14.37 -7.12 -32.97
C ASN A 517 15.45 -6.65 -31.95
N GLU A 518 15.23 -5.53 -31.24
CA GLU A 518 16.09 -5.09 -30.12
C GLU A 518 15.47 -5.29 -28.72
N GLU A 519 14.26 -5.86 -28.62
CA GLU A 519 13.70 -6.31 -27.33
C GLU A 519 13.15 -7.74 -27.45
N ASN A 520 14.04 -8.67 -27.75
CA ASN A 520 13.96 -10.05 -27.27
C ASN A 520 15.03 -10.25 -26.20
#